data_AF-A0AAE4EH72-F1
#
_entry.id   AF-A0AAE4EH72-F1
#
_cell.length_a   1.000
_cell.length_b   1.000
_cell.length_c   1.000
_cell.angle_alpha   90.00
_cell.angle_beta   90.00
_cell.angle_gamma   90.00
#
_symmetry.space_group_name_H-M   'P 1'
#
loop_
_entity.id
_entity.type
_entity.pdbx_description
1 polymer ?
#
loop_
_entity_poly.entity_id
_entity_poly.type
_entity_poly.pdbx_seq_one_letter_code
_entity_poly.pdbx_strand_id
1 'polypeptide(L)'
;MGLFSKRPRALPADLERRARAAGAMFDAGQFAAAELSLTSLFADCETAAGPEHPGTLAVLDLLGSTQFRRERLPESAVSHREARRRAVSALGPDHPETLKYGHNLGCTLSVLRAWDEGLPVLRDVVSRRTRKLGERHPDTIDTAKTLGAALYMTGDKQAAAVTLQAAYHAALKAFGADDPLTQEVAHNLQIVLRNR
;
A
#
# COMPACT_ATOMS: atom_id res chain seq x y z
N MET A 1 33.45 -1.46 -4.37
CA MET A 1 33.06 -1.54 -5.80
C MET A 1 31.66 -0.96 -5.93
N GLY A 2 31.54 0.23 -6.54
CA GLY A 2 30.28 0.95 -6.62
C GLY A 2 29.30 0.29 -7.58
N LEU A 3 28.22 -0.27 -7.06
CA LEU A 3 27.04 -0.62 -7.84
C LEU A 3 26.39 0.70 -8.25
N PHE A 4 26.76 1.20 -9.43
CA PHE A 4 25.95 2.18 -10.14
C PHE A 4 24.55 1.57 -10.28
N SER A 5 23.62 2.02 -9.44
CA SER A 5 22.19 1.84 -9.66
C SER A 5 21.87 2.60 -10.94
N LYS A 6 22.07 1.93 -12.09
CA LYS A 6 21.57 2.42 -13.37
C LYS A 6 20.07 2.49 -13.19
N ARG A 7 19.50 3.69 -13.32
CA ARG A 7 18.05 3.84 -13.41
C ARG A 7 17.55 2.80 -14.43
N PRO A 8 16.59 1.95 -14.07
CA PRO A 8 16.08 0.96 -14.98
C PRO A 8 15.58 1.67 -16.24
N ARG A 9 15.85 1.07 -17.40
CA ARG A 9 15.41 1.60 -18.69
C ARG A 9 13.89 1.79 -18.65
N ALA A 10 13.40 2.94 -19.11
CA ALA A 10 11.97 3.20 -19.19
C ALA A 10 11.23 2.09 -19.96
N LEU A 11 9.96 1.87 -19.62
CA LEU A 11 9.10 0.97 -20.38
C LEU A 11 8.98 1.47 -21.83
N PRO A 12 8.74 0.58 -22.81
CA PRO A 12 8.31 0.97 -24.14
C PRO A 12 7.14 1.98 -24.08
N ALA A 13 7.20 3.01 -24.94
CA ALA A 13 6.25 4.13 -24.89
C ALA A 13 4.78 3.73 -25.06
N ASP A 14 4.51 2.64 -25.79
CA ASP A 14 3.16 2.09 -25.90
C ASP A 14 2.66 1.51 -24.58
N LEU A 15 3.51 0.79 -23.83
CA LEU A 15 3.19 0.22 -22.53
C LEU A 15 2.98 1.33 -21.49
N GLU A 16 3.79 2.39 -21.52
CA GLU A 16 3.57 3.56 -20.67
C GLU A 16 2.24 4.25 -20.97
N ARG A 17 1.89 4.40 -22.25
CA ARG A 17 0.59 4.97 -22.64
C ARG A 17 -0.57 4.10 -22.15
N ARG A 18 -0.45 2.78 -22.26
CA ARG A 18 -1.45 1.82 -21.75
C ARG A 18 -1.53 1.86 -20.22
N ALA A 19 -0.41 1.99 -19.51
CA ALA A 19 -0.38 2.13 -18.06
C ALA A 19 -1.11 3.41 -17.62
N ARG A 20 -0.88 4.54 -18.29
CA ARG A 20 -1.61 5.79 -18.04
C ARG A 20 -3.10 5.65 -18.30
N ALA A 21 -3.49 5.01 -19.41
CA ALA A 21 -4.89 4.77 -19.73
C ALA A 21 -5.58 3.87 -18.68
N ALA A 22 -4.91 2.81 -18.24
CA ALA A 22 -5.41 1.92 -17.20
C ALA A 22 -5.53 2.64 -15.83
N GLY A 23 -4.56 3.49 -15.48
CA GLY A 23 -4.64 4.37 -14.31
C GLY A 23 -5.84 5.31 -14.38
N ALA A 24 -6.07 5.95 -15.54
CA ALA A 24 -7.23 6.80 -15.73
C ALA A 24 -8.57 6.05 -15.60
N MET A 25 -8.65 4.80 -16.08
CA MET A 25 -9.83 3.94 -15.86
C MET A 25 -10.05 3.66 -14.37
N PHE A 26 -8.97 3.39 -13.62
CA PHE A 26 -9.06 3.18 -12.17
C PHE A 26 -9.55 4.43 -11.45
N ASP A 27 -8.98 5.59 -11.76
CA ASP A 27 -9.35 6.88 -11.16
C ASP A 27 -10.82 7.25 -11.48
N ALA A 28 -11.29 6.91 -12.68
CA ALA A 28 -12.68 7.08 -13.11
C ALA A 28 -13.65 6.04 -12.51
N GLY A 29 -13.18 5.12 -11.67
CA GLY A 29 -14.01 4.07 -11.07
C GLY A 29 -14.40 2.94 -12.02
N GLN A 30 -13.82 2.87 -13.21
CA GLN A 30 -14.10 1.87 -14.24
C GLN A 30 -13.32 0.57 -13.96
N PHE A 31 -13.47 0.00 -12.76
CA PHE A 31 -12.59 -1.07 -12.27
C PHE A 31 -12.63 -2.34 -13.13
N ALA A 32 -13.77 -2.69 -13.72
CA ALA A 32 -13.85 -3.85 -14.61
C ALA A 32 -13.03 -3.66 -15.90
N ALA A 33 -13.07 -2.46 -16.49
CA ALA A 33 -12.29 -2.13 -17.68
C ALA A 33 -10.79 -2.00 -17.32
N ALA A 34 -10.48 -1.37 -16.19
CA ALA A 34 -9.12 -1.26 -15.67
C ALA A 34 -8.50 -2.65 -15.47
N GLU A 35 -9.21 -3.59 -14.83
CA GLU A 35 -8.69 -4.93 -14.56
C GLU A 35 -8.37 -5.70 -15.85
N LEU A 36 -9.27 -5.65 -16.84
CA LEU A 36 -9.03 -6.27 -18.15
C LEU A 36 -7.78 -5.68 -18.82
N SER A 37 -7.67 -4.35 -18.84
CA SER A 37 -6.52 -3.64 -19.43
C SER A 37 -5.22 -3.96 -18.70
N LEU A 38 -5.24 -3.96 -17.36
CA LEU A 38 -4.07 -4.21 -16.51
C LEU A 38 -3.60 -5.66 -16.61
N THR A 39 -4.51 -6.63 -16.75
CA THR A 39 -4.15 -8.05 -16.91
C THR A 39 -3.33 -8.27 -18.17
N SER A 40 -3.79 -7.76 -19.32
CA SER A 40 -3.03 -7.84 -20.58
C SER A 40 -1.75 -7.02 -20.51
N LEU A 41 -1.81 -5.80 -19.96
CA LEU A 41 -0.63 -4.93 -19.84
C LEU A 41 0.46 -5.55 -18.97
N PHE A 42 0.09 -6.22 -17.87
CA PHE A 42 1.04 -6.88 -16.98
C PHE A 42 1.84 -7.95 -17.73
N ALA A 43 1.19 -8.82 -18.50
CA ALA A 43 1.85 -9.85 -19.29
C ALA A 43 2.82 -9.26 -20.34
N ASP A 44 2.41 -8.17 -20.99
CA ASP A 44 3.24 -7.47 -21.98
C ASP A 44 4.45 -6.78 -21.33
N CYS A 45 4.27 -6.14 -20.16
CA CYS A 45 5.35 -5.57 -19.36
C CYS A 45 6.34 -6.63 -18.86
N GLU A 46 5.83 -7.79 -18.40
CA GLU A 46 6.69 -8.92 -17.99
C GLU A 46 7.54 -9.40 -19.16
N THR A 47 6.96 -9.50 -20.35
CA THR A 47 7.69 -9.93 -21.56
C THR A 47 8.71 -8.89 -22.01
N ALA A 48 8.35 -7.60 -22.03
CA ALA A 48 9.17 -6.56 -22.63
C ALA A 48 10.29 -6.04 -21.71
N ALA A 49 10.04 -5.98 -20.39
CA ALA A 49 10.94 -5.36 -19.42
C ALA A 49 11.37 -6.30 -18.29
N GLY A 50 10.68 -7.43 -18.13
CA GLY A 50 10.95 -8.41 -17.08
C GLY A 50 10.08 -8.25 -15.84
N PRO A 51 9.97 -9.31 -15.01
CA PRO A 51 9.09 -9.38 -13.85
C PRO A 51 9.50 -8.47 -12.69
N GLU A 52 10.76 -8.06 -12.62
CA GLU A 52 11.33 -7.21 -11.56
C GLU A 52 11.44 -5.73 -11.95
N HIS A 53 11.05 -5.37 -13.18
CA HIS A 53 11.10 -3.99 -13.64
C HIS A 53 10.10 -3.11 -12.86
N PRO A 54 10.49 -1.91 -12.37
CA PRO A 54 9.59 -1.09 -11.54
C PRO A 54 8.26 -0.75 -12.19
N GLY A 55 8.25 -0.53 -13.51
CA GLY A 55 7.00 -0.31 -14.26
C GLY A 55 6.10 -1.55 -14.30
N THR A 56 6.66 -2.75 -14.38
CA THR A 56 5.91 -4.02 -14.32
C THR A 56 5.30 -4.21 -12.93
N LEU A 57 6.08 -3.91 -11.88
CA LEU A 57 5.63 -3.98 -10.50
C LEU A 57 4.53 -2.96 -10.18
N ALA A 58 4.62 -1.75 -10.74
CA ALA A 58 3.59 -0.73 -10.57
C ALA A 58 2.27 -1.14 -11.25
N VAL A 59 2.32 -1.78 -12.42
CA VAL A 59 1.13 -2.34 -13.08
C VAL A 59 0.53 -3.47 -12.24
N LEU A 60 1.35 -4.35 -11.67
CA LEU A 60 0.88 -5.44 -10.81
C LEU A 60 0.22 -4.94 -9.52
N ASP A 61 0.80 -3.93 -8.89
CA ASP A 61 0.20 -3.30 -7.70
C ASP A 61 -1.12 -2.61 -8.05
N LEU A 62 -1.21 -1.89 -9.17
CA LEU A 62 -2.45 -1.27 -9.62
C LEU A 62 -3.52 -2.31 -9.98
N LEU A 63 -3.13 -3.47 -10.53
CA LEU A 63 -4.02 -4.61 -10.72
C LEU A 63 -4.56 -5.12 -9.37
N GLY A 64 -3.70 -5.25 -8.36
CA GLY A 64 -4.09 -5.60 -7.00
C GLY A 64 -5.07 -4.60 -6.39
N SER A 65 -4.84 -3.30 -6.55
CA SER A 65 -5.75 -2.26 -6.09
C SER A 65 -7.08 -2.31 -6.83
N THR A 66 -7.06 -2.58 -8.14
CA THR A 66 -8.28 -2.72 -8.94
C THR A 66 -9.10 -3.94 -8.50
N GLN A 67 -8.45 -5.07 -8.25
CA GLN A 67 -9.07 -6.27 -7.70
C GLN A 67 -9.70 -6.01 -6.33
N PHE A 68 -9.01 -5.26 -5.46
CA PHE A 68 -9.55 -4.84 -4.15
C PHE A 68 -10.85 -4.04 -4.32
N ARG A 69 -10.87 -3.06 -5.24
CA ARG A 69 -12.06 -2.24 -5.52
C ARG A 69 -13.22 -3.04 -6.12
N ARG A 70 -12.95 -4.22 -6.67
CA ARG A 70 -13.95 -5.18 -7.15
C ARG A 70 -14.30 -6.28 -6.14
N GLU A 71 -13.84 -6.14 -4.89
CA GLU A 71 -14.04 -7.12 -3.82
C GLU A 71 -13.43 -8.52 -4.12
N ARG A 72 -12.50 -8.58 -5.09
CA ARG A 72 -11.70 -9.78 -5.41
C ARG A 72 -10.49 -9.85 -4.49
N LEU A 73 -10.77 -9.94 -3.19
CA LEU A 73 -9.76 -9.77 -2.14
C LEU A 73 -8.66 -10.85 -2.17
N PRO A 74 -8.95 -12.16 -2.41
CA PRO A 74 -7.89 -13.17 -2.53
C PRO A 74 -6.91 -12.87 -3.67
N GLU A 75 -7.41 -12.49 -4.85
CA GLU A 75 -6.59 -12.15 -6.00
C GLU A 75 -5.78 -10.86 -5.76
N SER A 76 -6.39 -9.85 -5.14
CA SER A 76 -5.71 -8.63 -4.72
C SER A 76 -4.54 -8.92 -3.79
N ALA A 77 -4.73 -9.80 -2.79
CA ALA A 77 -3.68 -10.20 -1.87
C ALA A 77 -2.52 -10.91 -2.61
N VAL A 78 -2.82 -11.75 -3.60
CA VAL A 78 -1.80 -12.39 -4.44
C VAL A 78 -1.00 -11.34 -5.22
N SER A 79 -1.68 -10.41 -5.89
CA SER A 79 -1.04 -9.35 -6.69
C SER A 79 -0.13 -8.45 -5.83
N HIS A 80 -0.63 -7.93 -4.70
CA HIS A 80 0.18 -7.08 -3.82
C HIS A 80 1.34 -7.83 -3.16
N ARG A 81 1.14 -9.10 -2.78
CA ARG A 81 2.21 -9.95 -2.21
C ARG A 81 3.32 -10.16 -3.22
N GLU A 82 2.96 -10.46 -4.46
CA GLU A 82 3.91 -10.65 -5.54
C GLU A 82 4.66 -9.37 -5.89
N ALA A 83 3.95 -8.25 -6.03
CA ALA A 83 4.55 -6.93 -6.27
C ALA A 83 5.55 -6.58 -5.16
N ARG A 84 5.16 -6.72 -3.89
CA ARG A 84 6.05 -6.46 -2.75
C ARG A 84 7.27 -7.38 -2.75
N ARG A 85 7.10 -8.69 -2.92
CA ARG A 85 8.20 -9.66 -2.89
C ARG A 85 9.24 -9.34 -3.97
N ARG A 86 8.79 -9.09 -5.19
CA ARG A 86 9.69 -8.73 -6.30
C ARG A 86 10.31 -7.34 -6.11
N ALA A 87 9.59 -6.39 -5.53
CA ALA A 87 10.13 -5.06 -5.21
C ALA A 87 11.21 -5.12 -4.13
N VAL A 88 11.11 -6.01 -3.13
CA VAL A 88 12.19 -6.24 -2.16
C VAL A 88 13.48 -6.67 -2.86
N SER A 89 13.39 -7.58 -3.83
CA SER A 89 14.54 -8.04 -4.64
C SER A 89 15.11 -6.90 -5.50
N ALA A 90 14.24 -6.22 -6.26
CA ALA A 90 14.64 -5.28 -7.30
C ALA A 90 15.04 -3.89 -6.78
N LEU A 91 14.36 -3.40 -5.73
CA LEU A 91 14.46 -2.03 -5.24
C LEU A 91 15.00 -1.95 -3.80
N GLY A 92 14.94 -3.07 -3.07
CA GLY A 92 15.27 -3.14 -1.66
C GLY A 92 14.04 -2.96 -0.74
N PRO A 93 14.14 -3.43 0.51
CA PRO A 93 13.01 -3.48 1.45
C PRO A 93 12.57 -2.11 1.98
N ASP A 94 13.44 -1.10 1.92
CA ASP A 94 13.17 0.26 2.40
C ASP A 94 12.76 1.23 1.27
N HIS A 95 12.65 0.75 0.03
CA HIS A 95 12.24 1.60 -1.10
C HIS A 95 10.78 2.04 -0.95
N PRO A 96 10.42 3.30 -1.27
CA PRO A 96 9.05 3.81 -1.12
C PRO A 96 7.98 2.92 -1.78
N GLU A 97 8.19 2.49 -3.02
CA GLU A 97 7.28 1.56 -3.71
C GLU A 97 7.14 0.20 -3.00
N THR A 98 8.24 -0.38 -2.50
CA THR A 98 8.19 -1.62 -1.73
C THR A 98 7.33 -1.47 -0.47
N LEU A 99 7.46 -0.34 0.22
CA LEU A 99 6.67 -0.01 1.41
C LEU A 99 5.21 0.27 1.05
N LYS A 100 4.93 0.91 -0.09
CA LYS A 100 3.58 1.11 -0.63
C LYS A 100 2.88 -0.23 -0.90
N TYR A 101 3.54 -1.14 -1.61
CA TYR A 101 3.00 -2.47 -1.89
C TYR A 101 2.77 -3.27 -0.61
N GLY A 102 3.64 -3.11 0.39
CA GLY A 102 3.45 -3.67 1.73
C GLY A 102 2.22 -3.11 2.45
N HIS A 103 2.02 -1.79 2.41
CA HIS A 103 0.82 -1.17 2.96
C HIS A 103 -0.45 -1.72 2.27
N ASN A 104 -0.50 -1.77 0.94
CA ASN A 104 -1.64 -2.26 0.18
C ASN A 104 -1.97 -3.74 0.49
N LEU A 105 -0.93 -4.57 0.61
CA LEU A 105 -1.08 -5.95 1.06
C LEU A 105 -1.67 -6.02 2.48
N GLY A 106 -1.15 -5.21 3.41
CA GLY A 106 -1.64 -5.14 4.79
C GLY A 106 -3.11 -4.71 4.88
N CYS A 107 -3.52 -3.74 4.08
CA CYS A 107 -4.92 -3.32 3.96
C CYS A 107 -5.80 -4.48 3.46
N THR A 108 -5.39 -5.14 2.38
CA THR A 108 -6.15 -6.26 1.79
C THR A 108 -6.30 -7.44 2.76
N LEU A 109 -5.21 -7.83 3.41
CA LEU A 109 -5.21 -8.89 4.42
C LEU A 109 -6.07 -8.53 5.63
N SER A 110 -6.14 -7.25 5.99
CA SER A 110 -7.02 -6.79 7.08
C SER A 110 -8.49 -6.96 6.72
N VAL A 111 -8.90 -6.65 5.48
CA VAL A 111 -10.29 -6.88 5.04
C VAL A 111 -10.61 -8.38 4.96
N LEU A 112 -9.65 -9.20 4.50
CA LEU A 112 -9.76 -10.66 4.54
C LEU A 112 -9.75 -11.25 5.94
N ARG A 113 -9.48 -10.46 6.98
CA ARG A 113 -9.26 -10.91 8.36
C ARG A 113 -8.13 -11.94 8.49
N ALA A 114 -7.16 -11.91 7.58
CA ALA A 114 -5.94 -12.71 7.61
C ALA A 114 -4.90 -12.06 8.55
N TRP A 115 -5.26 -11.92 9.82
CA TRP A 115 -4.53 -11.10 10.79
C TRP A 115 -3.10 -11.56 11.06
N ASP A 116 -2.88 -12.88 11.07
CA ASP A 116 -1.58 -13.50 11.30
C ASP A 116 -0.55 -13.10 10.24
N GLU A 117 -1.00 -12.78 9.02
CA GLU A 117 -0.16 -12.27 7.94
C GLU A 117 -0.18 -10.73 7.88
N GLY A 118 -1.36 -10.12 8.01
CA GLY A 118 -1.55 -8.68 7.82
C GLY A 118 -0.90 -7.81 8.89
N LEU A 119 -0.99 -8.19 10.17
CA LEU A 119 -0.42 -7.40 11.27
C LEU A 119 1.12 -7.32 11.21
N PRO A 120 1.87 -8.42 10.99
CA PRO A 120 3.32 -8.34 10.78
C PRO A 120 3.71 -7.43 9.61
N VAL A 121 2.98 -7.51 8.49
CA VAL A 121 3.20 -6.67 7.31
C VAL A 121 3.07 -5.18 7.66
N LEU A 122 1.95 -4.79 8.30
CA LEU A 122 1.69 -3.40 8.67
C LEU A 122 2.70 -2.88 9.70
N ARG A 123 3.08 -3.68 10.71
CA ARG A 123 4.10 -3.31 11.70
C ARG A 123 5.47 -3.06 11.07
N ASP A 124 5.89 -3.93 10.15
CA ASP A 124 7.15 -3.76 9.40
C ASP A 124 7.12 -2.46 8.58
N VAL A 125 6.04 -2.20 7.85
CA VAL A 125 5.90 -0.98 7.03
C VAL A 125 5.89 0.28 7.88
N VAL A 126 5.13 0.32 8.99
CA VAL A 126 5.15 1.47 9.93
C VAL A 126 6.57 1.72 10.44
N SER A 127 7.25 0.67 10.92
CA SER A 127 8.61 0.80 11.46
C SER A 127 9.60 1.36 10.43
N ARG A 128 9.57 0.85 9.19
CA ARG A 128 10.44 1.31 8.10
C ARG A 128 10.10 2.73 7.65
N ARG A 129 8.80 3.06 7.48
CA ARG A 129 8.35 4.41 7.10
C ARG A 129 8.71 5.44 8.18
N THR A 130 8.53 5.11 9.47
CA THR A 130 8.98 5.98 10.58
C THR A 130 10.49 6.24 10.52
N ARG A 131 11.32 5.23 10.27
CA ARG A 131 12.77 5.39 10.17
C ARG A 131 13.22 6.22 8.96
N LYS A 132 12.52 6.08 7.82
CA LYS A 132 12.95 6.69 6.54
C LYS A 132 12.30 8.04 6.24
N LEU A 133 11.03 8.19 6.58
CA LEU A 133 10.21 9.35 6.26
C LEU A 133 9.89 10.19 7.51
N GLY A 134 10.00 9.59 8.69
CA GLY A 134 9.58 10.18 9.96
C GLY A 134 8.14 9.83 10.34
N GLU A 135 7.83 10.00 11.63
CA GLU A 135 6.52 9.71 12.22
C GLU A 135 5.39 10.60 11.65
N ARG A 136 5.72 11.80 11.15
CA ARG A 136 4.77 12.80 10.65
C ARG A 136 4.50 12.74 9.16
N HIS A 137 5.15 11.81 8.45
CA HIS A 137 4.90 11.65 7.03
C HIS A 137 3.49 11.06 6.80
N PRO A 138 2.72 11.55 5.82
CA PRO A 138 1.35 11.08 5.59
C PRO A 138 1.27 9.56 5.42
N ASP A 139 2.15 8.95 4.61
CA ASP A 139 2.23 7.50 4.44
C ASP A 139 2.50 6.72 5.75
N THR A 140 3.30 7.28 6.66
CA THR A 140 3.58 6.65 7.97
C THR A 140 2.31 6.66 8.82
N ILE A 141 1.66 7.81 8.91
CA ILE A 141 0.43 8.02 9.67
C ILE A 141 -0.69 7.13 9.13
N ASP A 142 -0.86 7.09 7.81
CA ASP A 142 -1.90 6.29 7.16
C ASP A 142 -1.70 4.79 7.39
N THR A 143 -0.46 4.29 7.35
CA THR A 143 -0.18 2.88 7.70
C THR A 143 -0.43 2.61 9.19
N ALA A 144 -0.06 3.54 10.07
CA ALA A 144 -0.30 3.40 11.51
C ALA A 144 -1.80 3.41 11.82
N LYS A 145 -2.59 4.22 11.11
CA LYS A 145 -4.06 4.22 11.16
C LYS A 145 -4.62 2.85 10.80
N THR A 146 -4.17 2.26 9.68
CA THR A 146 -4.58 0.92 9.24
C THR A 146 -4.19 -0.15 10.27
N LEU A 147 -2.95 -0.09 10.79
CA LEU A 147 -2.49 -1.01 11.85
C LEU A 147 -3.36 -0.90 13.11
N GLY A 148 -3.66 0.32 13.55
CA GLY A 148 -4.51 0.57 14.71
C GLY A 148 -5.92 0.00 14.54
N ALA A 149 -6.53 0.20 13.37
CA ALA A 149 -7.82 -0.39 13.05
C ALA A 149 -7.77 -1.93 13.04
N ALA A 150 -6.74 -2.52 12.41
CA ALA A 150 -6.56 -3.97 12.39
C ALA A 150 -6.39 -4.56 13.81
N LEU A 151 -5.58 -3.94 14.67
CA LEU A 151 -5.40 -4.33 16.07
C LEU A 151 -6.71 -4.28 16.87
N TYR A 152 -7.53 -3.26 16.62
CA TYR A 152 -8.84 -3.15 17.26
C TYR A 152 -9.75 -4.32 16.84
N MET A 153 -9.75 -4.68 15.55
CA MET A 153 -10.54 -5.79 15.03
C MET A 153 -10.10 -7.16 15.54
N THR A 154 -8.82 -7.32 15.93
CA THR A 154 -8.34 -8.53 16.60
C THR A 154 -8.60 -8.54 18.11
N GLY A 155 -9.18 -7.48 18.67
CA GLY A 155 -9.46 -7.35 20.10
C GLY A 155 -8.29 -6.80 20.94
N ASP A 156 -7.15 -6.47 20.33
CA ASP A 156 -6.02 -5.82 21.00
C ASP A 156 -6.27 -4.30 21.12
N LYS A 157 -7.30 -3.95 21.90
CA LYS A 157 -7.75 -2.56 22.09
C LYS A 157 -6.66 -1.69 22.69
N GLN A 158 -5.77 -2.26 23.50
CA GLN A 158 -4.69 -1.51 24.11
C GLN A 158 -3.64 -1.11 23.08
N ALA A 159 -3.14 -2.05 22.27
CA ALA A 159 -2.19 -1.72 21.22
C ALA A 159 -2.81 -0.82 20.13
N ALA A 160 -4.08 -1.04 19.81
CA ALA A 160 -4.83 -0.18 18.89
C ALA A 160 -4.86 1.28 19.37
N ALA A 161 -5.22 1.51 20.64
CA ALA A 161 -5.28 2.84 21.21
C ALA A 161 -3.91 3.52 21.23
N VAL A 162 -2.85 2.81 21.65
CA VAL A 162 -1.48 3.35 21.65
C VAL A 162 -1.06 3.75 20.24
N THR A 163 -1.31 2.89 19.26
CA THR A 163 -0.96 3.13 17.85
C THR A 163 -1.71 4.33 17.29
N LEU A 164 -3.03 4.41 17.49
CA LEU A 164 -3.87 5.49 16.99
C LEU A 164 -3.62 6.81 17.72
N GLN A 165 -3.30 6.79 19.01
CA GLN A 165 -2.91 8.00 19.76
C GLN A 165 -1.62 8.59 19.19
N ALA A 166 -0.60 7.78 18.94
CA ALA A 166 0.65 8.24 18.34
C ALA A 166 0.41 8.81 16.92
N ALA A 167 -0.36 8.10 16.09
CA ALA A 167 -0.73 8.57 14.76
C ALA A 167 -1.52 9.88 14.79
N TYR A 168 -2.47 10.04 15.72
CA TYR A 168 -3.27 11.25 15.85
C TYR A 168 -2.41 12.46 16.24
N HIS A 169 -1.52 12.30 17.23
CA HIS A 169 -0.60 13.37 17.62
C HIS A 169 0.33 13.77 16.47
N ALA A 170 0.84 12.80 15.71
CA ALA A 170 1.68 13.05 14.55
C ALA A 170 0.91 13.80 13.45
N ALA A 171 -0.32 13.37 13.14
CA ALA A 171 -1.19 13.98 12.13
C ALA A 171 -1.59 15.41 12.50
N LEU A 172 -2.05 15.62 13.75
CA LEU A 172 -2.43 16.93 14.26
C LEU A 172 -1.27 17.93 14.16
N LYS A 173 -0.03 17.49 14.44
CA LYS A 173 1.16 18.35 14.36
C LYS A 173 1.63 18.60 12.92
N ALA A 174 1.34 17.69 12.00
CA ALA A 174 1.77 17.80 10.61
C ALA A 174 0.78 18.61 9.76
N PHE A 175 -0.52 18.39 9.95
CA PHE A 175 -1.57 18.85 9.04
C PHE A 175 -2.66 19.69 9.73
N GLY A 176 -2.73 19.68 11.07
CA GLY A 176 -3.79 20.34 11.82
C GLY A 176 -5.06 19.50 11.96
N ALA A 177 -6.01 19.97 12.77
CA ALA A 177 -7.19 19.21 13.12
C ALA A 177 -8.14 19.00 11.94
N ASP A 178 -8.29 19.99 11.06
CA ASP A 178 -9.27 19.95 9.96
C ASP A 178 -8.83 19.10 8.76
N ASP A 179 -7.59 18.58 8.79
CA ASP A 179 -7.08 17.71 7.74
C ASP A 179 -7.83 16.35 7.70
N PRO A 180 -8.22 15.84 6.52
CA PRO A 180 -8.96 14.59 6.39
C PRO A 180 -8.26 13.39 7.02
N LEU A 181 -6.93 13.26 6.87
CA LEU A 181 -6.20 12.13 7.46
C LEU A 181 -6.20 12.25 8.99
N THR A 182 -6.03 13.46 9.53
CA THR A 182 -6.14 13.69 10.99
C THR A 182 -7.52 13.30 11.51
N GLN A 183 -8.59 13.66 10.81
CA GLN A 183 -9.96 13.32 11.19
C GLN A 183 -10.25 11.82 11.11
N GLU A 184 -9.75 11.12 10.09
CA GLU A 184 -9.88 9.67 9.99
C GLU A 184 -9.18 8.94 11.14
N VAL A 185 -7.98 9.37 11.51
CA VAL A 185 -7.26 8.81 12.67
C VAL A 185 -8.03 9.11 13.96
N ALA A 186 -8.53 10.34 14.13
CA ALA A 186 -9.32 10.74 15.30
C ALA A 186 -10.59 9.89 15.44
N HIS A 187 -11.29 9.64 14.33
CA HIS A 187 -12.47 8.79 14.27
C HIS A 187 -12.16 7.36 14.73
N ASN A 188 -11.12 6.74 14.18
CA ASN A 188 -10.68 5.40 14.59
C ASN A 188 -10.30 5.38 16.08
N LEU A 189 -9.56 6.38 16.54
CA LEU A 189 -9.18 6.50 17.96
C LEU A 189 -10.41 6.60 18.87
N GLN A 190 -11.41 7.40 18.48
CA GLN A 190 -12.65 7.55 19.23
C GLN A 190 -13.41 6.22 19.36
N ILE A 191 -13.48 5.43 18.28
CA ILE A 191 -14.09 4.09 18.30
C ILE A 191 -13.37 3.20 19.32
N VAL A 192 -12.04 3.19 19.31
CA VAL A 192 -11.26 2.36 20.24
C VAL A 192 -11.48 2.79 21.70
N LEU A 193 -11.48 4.10 21.97
CA LEU A 193 -11.62 4.63 23.32
C LEU A 193 -13.03 4.48 23.91
N ARG A 194 -14.08 4.53 23.08
CA ARG A 194 -15.47 4.32 23.52
C ARG A 194 -15.78 2.88 23.92
N ASN A 195 -15.03 1.92 23.35
CA ASN A 195 -15.23 0.49 23.54
C ASN A 195 -14.15 -0.14 24.43
N ARG A 196 -13.42 0.65 25.21
CA ARG A 196 -12.37 0.16 26.12
C ARG A 196 -12.93 -0.51 27.38
#